data_AF-A0A2E8BCM1-F1
#
_entry.id   AF-A0A2E8BCM1-F1
#
_cell.length_a   1.000
_cell.length_b   1.000
_cell.length_c   1.000
_cell.angle_alpha   90.00
_cell.angle_beta   90.00
_cell.angle_gamma   90.00
#
_symmetry.space_group_name_H-M   'P 1'
#
loop_
_entity.id
_entity.type
_entity.pdbx_description
1 polymer ?
#
loop_
_entity_poly.entity_id
_entity_poly.type
_entity_poly.pdbx_seq_one_letter_code
_entity_poly.pdbx_strand_id
1 'polypeptide(L)'
;MLCMCSILKLNKQMIKDTVGFPTNMDTGSILVLGILGGGFVLGVWFILVRRDAALEVRQGMVADGLRAPVKGSSFSSARSEFERKLLMIEAERRRRNLSGGSITLIQQEPQPVAVAEEPVVETPPPETEEEPALDDEEESEEEMLERRRLRDEEWARRSEEEERRRLEEEEAALAEQQERLKKEQEEQAERDRVAAEKAAEEARLNAERDAAAQAERDAEEAARQAELAAAEEQRLAEIRAAQEKEALERREAASRALEELRARLEREGARSSDVQVSLMWNNYNDLDLHVVCPSGERIHGGNRKSACNGELDVDANVRPDSRKPVENVVWPEGEAPAGTYQVFVHYYKKHKKRRSKDPTKFQVIANAYGDLMEYGGELTFGEEIQLVCTFNVPTMEERERIKRDLEEQVRRAESGEISASQIIADEATPKQVEFGDLVDEIESEIADLPEDDGSGVPPAPSLD
;
A
#
# COMPACT_ATOMS: atom_id res chain seq x y z
N MET A 1 56.00 11.24 17.52
CA MET A 1 55.58 10.25 16.50
C MET A 1 55.80 8.78 16.92
N LEU A 2 55.81 8.45 18.22
CA LEU A 2 56.02 7.08 18.73
C LEU A 2 54.90 6.55 19.65
N CYS A 3 53.84 7.33 19.89
CA CYS A 3 52.75 6.90 20.79
C CYS A 3 51.52 6.33 20.03
N MET A 4 51.28 6.74 18.78
CA MET A 4 50.14 6.25 17.98
C MET A 4 50.35 4.87 17.34
N CYS A 5 51.58 4.39 17.23
CA CYS A 5 51.86 3.11 16.56
C CYS A 5 51.63 1.88 17.47
N SER A 6 51.60 2.07 18.79
CA SER A 6 51.35 0.98 19.75
C SER A 6 49.86 0.66 19.91
N ILE A 7 48.97 1.66 19.80
CA ILE A 7 47.53 1.47 20.01
C ILE A 7 46.90 0.68 18.84
N LEU A 8 47.40 0.84 17.62
CA LEU A 8 46.94 0.09 16.45
C LEU A 8 47.39 -1.39 16.44
N LYS A 9 48.48 -1.74 17.14
CA LYS A 9 48.94 -3.14 17.26
C LYS A 9 48.15 -3.93 18.29
N LEU A 10 47.69 -3.30 19.38
CA LEU A 10 46.90 -3.97 20.42
C LEU A 10 45.48 -4.33 19.94
N ASN A 11 44.85 -3.49 19.10
CA ASN A 11 43.51 -3.80 18.59
C ASN A 11 43.47 -4.90 17.51
N LYS A 12 44.59 -5.15 16.81
CA LYS A 12 44.68 -6.23 15.81
C LYS A 12 44.88 -7.61 16.45
N GLN A 13 45.36 -7.66 17.68
CA GLN A 13 45.53 -8.91 18.43
C GLN A 13 44.23 -9.36 19.09
N MET A 14 43.41 -8.42 19.59
CA MET A 14 42.16 -8.75 20.31
C MET A 14 41.04 -9.32 19.43
N ILE A 15 41.01 -9.00 18.13
CA ILE A 15 39.95 -9.45 17.21
C ILE A 15 40.19 -10.89 16.70
N LYS A 16 41.42 -11.41 16.82
CA LYS A 16 41.73 -12.78 16.39
C LYS A 16 41.37 -13.87 17.39
N ASP A 17 41.11 -13.51 18.65
CA ASP A 17 40.92 -14.49 19.72
C ASP A 17 39.44 -14.77 20.06
N THR A 18 38.48 -14.13 19.37
CA THR A 18 37.03 -14.29 19.64
C THR A 18 36.26 -15.09 18.58
N VAL A 19 36.93 -15.61 17.55
CA VAL A 19 36.30 -16.51 16.56
C VAL A 19 37.10 -17.80 16.44
N GLY A 20 37.20 -18.51 17.56
CA GLY A 20 37.58 -19.92 17.55
C GLY A 20 36.42 -20.73 16.99
N PHE A 21 36.38 -20.93 15.67
CA PHE A 21 35.60 -22.02 15.07
C PHE A 21 36.12 -23.33 15.68
N PRO A 22 35.28 -24.16 16.34
CA PRO A 22 35.70 -25.48 16.75
C PRO A 22 35.91 -26.34 15.50
N THR A 23 37.15 -26.36 15.01
CA THR A 23 37.66 -27.35 14.07
C THR A 23 37.76 -28.69 14.81
N ASN A 24 36.64 -29.35 15.07
CA ASN A 24 36.48 -30.78 15.35
C ASN A 24 35.00 -31.03 15.63
N MET A 25 34.19 -31.05 14.56
CA MET A 25 32.83 -31.57 14.65
C MET A 25 32.94 -33.09 14.79
N ASP A 26 32.45 -33.63 15.90
CA ASP A 26 32.52 -35.06 16.20
C ASP A 26 31.95 -35.89 15.05
N THR A 27 32.55 -37.04 14.77
CA THR A 27 32.16 -37.90 13.63
C THR A 27 30.69 -38.31 13.75
N GLY A 28 30.20 -38.46 14.98
CA GLY A 28 28.79 -38.69 15.28
C GLY A 28 27.88 -37.52 14.88
N SER A 29 28.30 -36.27 15.11
CA SER A 29 27.53 -35.08 14.75
C SER A 29 27.44 -34.88 13.25
N ILE A 30 28.52 -35.20 12.51
CA ILE A 30 28.51 -35.18 11.04
C ILE A 30 27.55 -36.25 10.50
N LEU A 31 27.53 -37.43 11.11
CA LEU A 31 26.62 -38.52 10.71
C LEU A 31 25.15 -38.15 10.97
N VAL A 32 24.85 -37.57 12.14
CA VAL A 32 23.49 -37.12 12.48
C VAL A 32 23.04 -35.99 11.56
N LEU A 33 23.91 -35.03 11.26
CA LEU A 33 23.61 -33.95 10.31
C LEU A 33 23.40 -34.49 8.89
N GLY A 34 24.16 -35.50 8.48
CA GLY A 34 24.00 -36.18 7.20
C GLY A 34 22.69 -36.96 7.10
N ILE A 35 22.28 -37.65 8.17
CA ILE A 35 21.02 -38.41 8.20
C ILE A 35 19.81 -37.47 8.23
N LEU A 36 19.82 -36.46 9.09
CA LEU A 36 18.71 -35.51 9.21
C LEU A 36 18.63 -34.57 8.01
N GLY A 37 19.75 -34.04 7.55
CA GLY A 37 19.83 -33.20 6.35
C GLY A 37 19.53 -33.98 5.07
N GLY A 38 20.05 -35.20 4.95
CA GLY A 38 19.76 -36.09 3.82
C GLY A 38 18.29 -36.51 3.77
N GLY A 39 17.68 -36.82 4.92
CA GLY A 39 16.25 -37.12 5.02
C GLY A 39 15.36 -35.94 4.61
N PHE A 40 15.74 -34.72 4.98
CA PHE A 40 15.01 -33.51 4.57
C PHE A 40 15.09 -33.28 3.05
N VAL A 41 16.29 -33.38 2.48
CA VAL A 41 16.49 -33.18 1.03
C VAL A 41 15.81 -34.29 0.22
N LEU A 42 15.88 -35.55 0.66
CA LEU A 42 15.16 -36.65 0.03
C LEU A 42 13.64 -36.51 0.20
N GLY A 43 13.16 -35.99 1.33
CA GLY A 43 11.75 -35.68 1.55
C GLY A 43 11.24 -34.59 0.62
N VAL A 44 11.98 -33.48 0.48
CA VAL A 44 11.66 -32.39 -0.46
C VAL A 44 11.73 -32.87 -1.91
N TRP A 45 12.74 -33.65 -2.27
CA TRP A 45 12.85 -34.25 -3.61
C TRP A 45 11.70 -35.21 -3.89
N PHE A 46 11.30 -36.03 -2.92
CA PHE A 46 10.17 -36.95 -3.05
C PHE A 46 8.83 -36.20 -3.18
N ILE A 47 8.63 -35.10 -2.46
CA ILE A 47 7.46 -34.22 -2.60
C ILE A 47 7.42 -33.59 -4.01
N LEU A 48 8.57 -33.16 -4.55
CA LEU A 48 8.64 -32.56 -5.89
C LEU A 48 8.47 -33.59 -7.02
N VAL A 49 8.87 -34.85 -6.80
CA VAL A 49 8.77 -35.93 -7.80
C VAL A 49 7.41 -36.64 -7.77
N ARG A 50 6.72 -36.69 -6.62
CA ARG A 50 5.33 -37.19 -6.54
C ARG A 50 4.33 -36.09 -6.91
N ARG A 51 4.00 -36.01 -8.19
CA ARG A 51 2.94 -35.13 -8.74
C ARG A 51 1.50 -35.54 -8.41
N ASP A 52 1.22 -36.20 -7.29
CA ASP A 52 -0.16 -36.60 -6.91
C ASP A 52 -0.49 -36.36 -5.41
N ALA A 53 0.21 -35.44 -4.75
CA ALA A 53 -0.29 -34.88 -3.51
C ALA A 53 -1.16 -33.67 -3.85
N ALA A 54 -2.48 -33.82 -3.73
CA ALA A 54 -3.39 -32.69 -3.61
C ALA A 54 -3.07 -31.96 -2.29
N LEU A 55 -2.01 -31.17 -2.32
CA LEU A 55 -1.79 -30.12 -1.34
C LEU A 55 -2.89 -29.10 -1.61
N GLU A 56 -3.92 -29.06 -0.76
CA GLU A 56 -4.77 -27.89 -0.59
C GLU A 56 -3.92 -26.73 -0.08
N VAL A 57 -3.12 -26.17 -0.99
CA VAL A 57 -2.47 -24.88 -0.83
C VAL A 57 -3.60 -23.86 -0.95
N ARG A 58 -4.19 -23.48 0.18
CA ARG A 58 -4.92 -22.22 0.28
C ARG A 58 -3.91 -21.08 0.16
N GLN A 59 -3.48 -20.81 -1.07
CA GLN A 59 -2.74 -19.61 -1.41
C GLN A 59 -3.07 -19.23 -2.85
N GLY A 60 -3.93 -18.23 -2.97
CA GLY A 60 -4.45 -17.77 -4.24
C GLY A 60 -5.59 -16.79 -4.06
N MET A 61 -5.36 -15.74 -3.27
CA MET A 61 -6.07 -14.48 -3.45
C MET A 61 -5.59 -13.93 -4.80
N VAL A 62 -6.23 -14.40 -5.86
CA VAL A 62 -6.01 -13.92 -7.22
C VAL A 62 -6.74 -12.59 -7.35
N ALA A 63 -6.02 -11.59 -7.84
CA ALA A 63 -6.47 -10.22 -8.06
C ALA A 63 -7.47 -10.12 -9.24
N ASP A 64 -8.63 -10.77 -9.12
CA ASP A 64 -9.76 -10.65 -10.06
C ASP A 64 -10.86 -9.71 -9.52
N GLY A 65 -10.52 -8.85 -8.54
CA GLY A 65 -11.47 -7.97 -7.85
C GLY A 65 -11.45 -6.49 -8.25
N LEU A 66 -10.63 -6.07 -9.21
CA LEU A 66 -10.50 -4.63 -9.55
C LEU A 66 -11.44 -4.14 -10.66
N ARG A 67 -12.28 -5.00 -11.23
CA ARG A 67 -13.28 -4.58 -12.23
C ARG A 67 -14.60 -5.35 -12.14
N ALA A 68 -15.25 -5.35 -10.97
CA ALA A 68 -16.71 -5.50 -10.88
C ALA A 68 -17.20 -5.21 -9.45
N PRO A 69 -18.32 -4.48 -9.27
CA PRO A 69 -18.82 -4.10 -7.96
C PRO A 69 -19.53 -5.30 -7.29
N VAL A 70 -18.84 -5.99 -6.39
CA VAL A 70 -19.43 -7.07 -5.59
C VAL A 70 -19.73 -6.58 -4.17
N LYS A 71 -21.03 -6.57 -3.87
CA LYS A 71 -21.70 -6.25 -2.60
C LYS A 71 -20.86 -6.62 -1.38
N GLY A 72 -20.46 -5.60 -0.62
CA GLY A 72 -19.82 -5.77 0.67
C GLY A 72 -20.65 -6.63 1.62
N SER A 73 -19.97 -7.53 2.32
CA SER A 73 -20.37 -7.99 3.64
C SER A 73 -20.53 -6.75 4.52
N SER A 74 -21.77 -6.31 4.57
CA SER A 74 -22.12 -4.95 4.91
C SER A 74 -22.07 -4.75 6.42
N PHE A 75 -21.24 -3.80 6.84
CA PHE A 75 -21.33 -3.11 8.13
C PHE A 75 -22.74 -2.52 8.41
N SER A 76 -23.69 -2.59 7.47
CA SER A 76 -25.09 -2.25 7.71
C SER A 76 -25.76 -3.13 8.77
N SER A 77 -25.32 -4.37 9.00
CA SER A 77 -25.92 -5.17 10.08
C SER A 77 -25.56 -4.59 11.46
N ALA A 78 -24.28 -4.25 11.68
CA ALA A 78 -23.83 -3.60 12.91
C ALA A 78 -24.40 -2.17 13.03
N ARG A 79 -24.50 -1.42 11.93
CA ARG A 79 -25.10 -0.08 11.91
C ARG A 79 -26.62 -0.11 12.13
N SER A 80 -27.33 -1.11 11.60
CA SER A 80 -28.77 -1.29 11.81
C SER A 80 -29.11 -1.69 13.24
N GLU A 81 -28.23 -2.45 13.92
CA GLU A 81 -28.40 -2.74 15.34
C GLU A 81 -28.10 -1.52 16.21
N PHE A 82 -27.10 -0.71 15.85
CA PHE A 82 -26.82 0.55 16.52
C PHE A 82 -27.95 1.57 16.33
N GLU A 83 -28.46 1.74 15.12
CA GLU A 83 -29.61 2.61 14.82
C GLU A 83 -30.88 2.11 15.52
N ARG A 84 -31.13 0.79 15.57
CA ARG A 84 -32.26 0.21 16.31
C ARG A 84 -32.16 0.44 17.82
N LYS A 85 -30.96 0.37 18.40
CA LYS A 85 -30.71 0.69 19.81
C LYS A 85 -30.79 2.20 20.09
N LEU A 86 -30.32 3.05 19.17
CA LEU A 86 -30.46 4.50 19.26
C LEU A 86 -31.93 4.93 19.22
N LEU A 87 -32.73 4.33 18.33
CA LEU A 87 -34.18 4.58 18.22
C LEU A 87 -34.93 4.17 19.48
N MET A 88 -34.50 3.08 20.13
CA MET A 88 -35.09 2.61 21.39
C MET A 88 -34.77 3.57 22.55
N ILE A 89 -33.54 4.06 22.62
CA ILE A 89 -33.10 5.06 23.61
C ILE A 89 -33.77 6.42 23.37
N GLU A 90 -33.92 6.82 22.10
CA GLU A 90 -34.60 8.06 21.71
C GLU A 90 -36.12 8.00 21.98
N ALA A 91 -36.75 6.84 21.79
CA ALA A 91 -38.14 6.60 22.17
C ALA A 91 -38.34 6.63 23.70
N GLU A 92 -37.36 6.15 24.47
CA GLU A 92 -37.38 6.20 25.94
C GLU A 92 -37.19 7.63 26.46
N ARG A 93 -36.33 8.43 25.80
CA ARG A 93 -36.15 9.85 26.08
C ARG A 93 -37.38 10.67 25.70
N ARG A 94 -38.07 10.33 24.60
CA ARG A 94 -39.39 10.91 24.25
C ARG A 94 -40.48 10.52 25.24
N ARG A 95 -40.49 9.30 25.79
CA ARG A 95 -41.42 8.91 26.87
C ARG A 95 -41.17 9.69 28.16
N ARG A 96 -39.90 9.93 28.54
CA ARG A 96 -39.56 10.78 29.68
C ARG A 96 -39.89 12.26 29.42
N ASN A 97 -39.70 12.75 28.19
CA ASN A 97 -40.06 14.13 27.82
C ASN A 97 -41.57 14.34 27.65
N LEU A 98 -42.35 13.31 27.29
CA LEU A 98 -43.83 13.35 27.28
C LEU A 98 -44.42 13.15 28.67
N SER A 99 -43.71 12.48 29.58
CA SER A 99 -44.05 12.36 31.00
C SER A 99 -43.56 13.55 31.84
N GLY A 100 -42.83 14.49 31.24
CA GLY A 100 -42.24 15.66 31.88
C GLY A 100 -43.09 16.91 31.65
N GLY A 101 -44.27 16.95 32.25
CA GLY A 101 -45.19 18.09 32.14
C GLY A 101 -46.35 18.04 33.12
N SER A 102 -46.06 17.99 34.43
CA SER A 102 -47.01 18.43 35.47
C SER A 102 -46.29 18.83 36.75
N ILE A 103 -45.79 20.06 36.75
CA ILE A 103 -45.81 21.00 37.89
C ILE A 103 -47.20 21.68 37.75
N THR A 104 -48.14 21.79 38.68
CA THR A 104 -48.24 21.66 40.15
C THR A 104 -49.74 21.56 40.48
N LEU A 105 -50.17 20.72 41.42
CA LEU A 105 -51.25 21.07 42.34
C LEU A 105 -51.12 20.29 43.64
N ILE A 106 -51.16 21.06 44.73
CA ILE A 106 -51.39 20.69 46.12
C ILE A 106 -52.57 19.72 46.23
N GLN A 107 -52.35 18.55 46.82
CA GLN A 107 -53.33 17.91 47.70
C GLN A 107 -52.60 17.00 48.69
N GLN A 108 -52.71 17.36 49.98
CA GLN A 108 -52.42 16.49 51.11
C GLN A 108 -53.26 15.22 50.99
N GLU A 109 -52.65 14.04 51.22
CA GLU A 109 -53.30 12.92 51.92
C GLU A 109 -52.22 12.08 52.64
N PRO A 110 -52.59 11.43 53.77
CA PRO A 110 -51.65 11.07 54.82
C PRO A 110 -51.04 9.67 54.67
N GLN A 111 -49.81 9.51 55.15
CA GLN A 111 -49.17 8.22 55.39
C GLN A 111 -49.79 7.54 56.61
N PRO A 112 -50.09 6.22 56.57
CA PRO A 112 -50.44 5.44 57.75
C PRO A 112 -49.17 4.83 58.35
N VAL A 113 -48.91 5.06 59.65
CA VAL A 113 -47.92 4.26 60.36
C VAL A 113 -48.48 3.76 61.68
N ALA A 114 -48.46 2.42 61.77
CA ALA A 114 -48.31 1.55 62.92
C ALA A 114 -49.38 1.56 64.02
N VAL A 115 -50.14 0.46 64.00
CA VAL A 115 -50.70 -0.18 65.19
C VAL A 115 -49.57 -0.89 65.94
N ALA A 116 -49.39 -0.57 67.22
CA ALA A 116 -48.74 -1.43 68.20
C ALA A 116 -49.50 -1.29 69.54
N GLU A 117 -50.05 -2.41 70.01
CA GLU A 117 -50.59 -2.65 71.35
C GLU A 117 -49.47 -2.45 72.40
N GLU A 118 -49.62 -2.10 73.69
CA GLU A 118 -50.60 -2.27 74.79
C GLU A 118 -50.23 -1.20 75.89
N PRO A 119 -50.71 -1.20 77.16
CA PRO A 119 -51.93 -1.73 77.79
C PRO A 119 -52.74 -0.65 78.55
N VAL A 120 -53.94 -1.09 78.95
CA VAL A 120 -54.88 -0.48 79.90
C VAL A 120 -54.21 -0.12 81.24
N VAL A 121 -54.36 1.13 81.68
CA VAL A 121 -54.36 1.51 83.11
C VAL A 121 -55.58 2.38 83.36
N GLU A 122 -56.43 1.84 84.23
CA GLU A 122 -57.69 2.38 84.71
C GLU A 122 -57.45 3.28 85.93
N THR A 123 -58.37 4.23 86.15
CA THR A 123 -58.63 5.07 87.34
C THR A 123 -57.88 6.42 87.49
N PRO A 124 -58.46 7.44 88.18
CA PRO A 124 -59.85 7.70 88.57
C PRO A 124 -60.37 9.09 88.05
N PRO A 125 -61.65 9.45 88.23
CA PRO A 125 -62.18 10.77 87.86
C PRO A 125 -61.70 11.89 88.82
N PRO A 126 -61.59 13.15 88.35
CA PRO A 126 -61.37 14.28 89.26
C PRO A 126 -62.67 14.61 90.00
N GLU A 127 -62.62 14.32 91.30
CA GLU A 127 -63.00 15.17 92.44
C GLU A 127 -64.29 16.00 92.31
N THR A 128 -65.36 15.49 92.92
CA THR A 128 -66.32 16.31 93.66
C THR A 128 -65.67 16.70 94.99
N GLU A 129 -65.07 17.88 95.05
CA GLU A 129 -64.75 18.52 96.32
C GLU A 129 -66.04 19.06 96.94
N GLU A 130 -66.30 18.63 98.17
CA GLU A 130 -67.35 19.14 99.05
C GLU A 130 -67.02 20.59 99.43
N GLU A 131 -67.94 21.52 99.15
CA GLU A 131 -67.90 22.83 99.79
C GLU A 131 -68.20 22.70 101.29
N PRO A 132 -67.43 23.36 102.18
CA PRO A 132 -67.73 23.37 103.60
C PRO A 132 -68.93 24.28 103.88
N ALA A 133 -69.89 23.77 104.66
CA ALA A 133 -71.00 24.53 105.20
C ALA A 133 -70.51 25.74 106.01
N LEU A 134 -70.82 26.94 105.54
CA LEU A 134 -70.75 28.19 106.30
C LEU A 134 -71.95 29.06 105.96
N ASP A 135 -72.81 29.16 106.96
CA ASP A 135 -73.65 30.28 107.41
C ASP A 135 -74.27 31.25 106.37
N ASP A 136 -75.59 31.36 106.51
CA ASP A 136 -76.50 32.31 105.88
C ASP A 136 -75.93 33.73 105.77
N GLU A 137 -75.72 34.24 104.56
CA GLU A 137 -75.76 35.67 104.24
C GLU A 137 -76.12 35.85 102.74
N GLU A 138 -77.16 36.64 102.45
CA GLU A 138 -77.63 36.93 101.10
C GLU A 138 -76.58 37.74 100.31
N GLU A 139 -75.62 37.07 99.66
CA GLU A 139 -74.78 37.68 98.62
C GLU A 139 -75.60 37.86 97.34
N SER A 140 -75.62 39.09 96.81
CA SER A 140 -76.40 39.42 95.61
C SER A 140 -75.85 38.73 94.36
N GLU A 141 -76.74 38.31 93.45
CA GLU A 141 -76.37 37.68 92.16
C GLU A 141 -75.32 38.47 91.35
N GLU A 142 -75.20 39.79 91.57
CA GLU A 142 -74.26 40.66 90.87
C GLU A 142 -72.79 40.42 91.25
N GLU A 143 -72.47 40.24 92.54
CA GLU A 143 -71.08 40.03 92.99
C GLU A 143 -70.52 38.66 92.58
N MET A 144 -71.37 37.63 92.57
CA MET A 144 -71.01 36.29 92.11
C MET A 144 -70.68 36.28 90.61
N LEU A 145 -71.43 37.05 89.82
CA LEU A 145 -71.20 37.22 88.39
C LEU A 145 -69.93 38.04 88.09
N GLU A 146 -69.63 39.06 88.90
CA GLU A 146 -68.43 39.88 88.73
C GLU A 146 -67.16 39.10 89.08
N ARG A 147 -67.17 38.31 90.15
CA ARG A 147 -66.05 37.41 90.51
C ARG A 147 -65.86 36.28 89.50
N ARG A 148 -66.93 35.79 88.87
CA ARG A 148 -66.86 34.85 87.74
C ARG A 148 -66.24 35.53 86.51
N ARG A 149 -66.66 36.74 86.15
CA ARG A 149 -66.08 37.51 85.04
C ARG A 149 -64.60 37.78 85.21
N LEU A 150 -64.16 38.21 86.40
CA LEU A 150 -62.74 38.45 86.67
C LEU A 150 -61.90 37.17 86.59
N ARG A 151 -62.42 36.03 87.07
CA ARG A 151 -61.76 34.73 86.89
C ARG A 151 -61.70 34.30 85.44
N ASP A 152 -62.77 34.50 84.69
CA ASP A 152 -62.83 34.15 83.27
C ASP A 152 -61.90 35.04 82.43
N GLU A 153 -61.79 36.33 82.76
CA GLU A 153 -60.86 37.28 82.14
C GLU A 153 -59.40 36.99 82.49
N GLU A 154 -59.10 36.67 83.76
CA GLU A 154 -57.75 36.23 84.15
C GLU A 154 -57.37 34.88 83.54
N TRP A 155 -58.33 33.97 83.44
CA TRP A 155 -58.16 32.67 82.79
C TRP A 155 -57.91 32.85 81.28
N ALA A 156 -58.67 33.72 80.61
CA ALA A 156 -58.46 34.06 79.21
C ALA A 156 -57.08 34.70 78.97
N ARG A 157 -56.67 35.65 79.82
CA ARG A 157 -55.35 36.28 79.71
C ARG A 157 -54.20 35.27 79.91
N ARG A 158 -54.32 34.37 80.89
CA ARG A 158 -53.33 33.30 81.13
C ARG A 158 -53.31 32.29 79.98
N SER A 159 -54.47 31.92 79.44
CA SER A 159 -54.61 31.02 78.29
C SER A 159 -53.99 31.62 77.02
N GLU A 160 -54.22 32.91 76.73
CA GLU A 160 -53.63 33.59 75.58
C GLU A 160 -52.10 33.77 75.72
N GLU A 161 -51.62 34.03 76.94
CA GLU A 161 -50.19 34.16 77.23
C GLU A 161 -49.48 32.80 77.15
N GLU A 162 -50.13 31.72 77.57
CA GLU A 162 -49.67 30.33 77.39
C GLU A 162 -49.69 29.90 75.92
N GLU A 163 -50.72 30.24 75.14
CA GLU A 163 -50.76 29.97 73.69
C GLU A 163 -49.68 30.75 72.95
N ARG A 164 -49.44 32.02 73.28
CA ARG A 164 -48.33 32.80 72.72
C ARG A 164 -46.98 32.16 72.99
N ARG A 165 -46.74 31.68 74.23
CA ARG A 165 -45.49 30.97 74.57
C ARG A 165 -45.35 29.66 73.81
N ARG A 166 -46.43 28.89 73.66
CA ARG A 166 -46.42 27.64 72.89
C ARG A 166 -46.10 27.90 71.41
N LEU A 167 -46.68 28.94 70.82
CA LEU A 167 -46.39 29.35 69.44
C LEU A 167 -44.95 29.83 69.28
N GLU A 168 -44.44 30.64 70.21
CA GLU A 168 -43.03 31.09 70.21
C GLU A 168 -42.06 29.90 70.39
N GLU A 169 -42.37 28.93 71.24
CA GLU A 169 -41.58 27.71 71.42
C GLU A 169 -41.63 26.79 70.19
N GLU A 170 -42.79 26.63 69.56
CA GLU A 170 -42.97 25.84 68.34
C GLU A 170 -42.27 26.49 67.15
N GLU A 171 -42.35 27.82 67.01
CA GLU A 171 -41.63 28.58 65.99
C GLU A 171 -40.12 28.52 66.22
N ALA A 172 -39.65 28.62 67.47
CA ALA A 172 -38.25 28.46 67.82
C ALA A 172 -37.73 27.03 67.55
N ALA A 173 -38.53 26.01 67.85
CA ALA A 173 -38.19 24.61 67.56
C ALA A 173 -38.12 24.34 66.05
N LEU A 174 -39.05 24.89 65.27
CA LEU A 174 -39.03 24.79 63.82
C LEU A 174 -37.83 25.52 63.22
N ALA A 175 -37.47 26.69 63.75
CA ALA A 175 -36.30 27.45 63.33
C ALA A 175 -34.99 26.70 63.64
N GLU A 176 -34.86 26.08 64.82
CA GLU A 176 -33.70 25.25 65.15
C GLU A 176 -33.61 24.02 64.22
N GLN A 177 -34.74 23.38 63.93
CA GLN A 177 -34.80 22.24 63.02
C GLN A 177 -34.41 22.64 61.59
N GLN A 178 -34.85 23.81 61.12
CA GLN A 178 -34.45 24.36 59.82
C GLN A 178 -32.96 24.71 59.77
N GLU A 179 -32.40 25.27 60.83
CA GLU A 179 -30.97 25.57 60.91
C GLU A 179 -30.11 24.31 60.88
N ARG A 180 -30.51 23.26 61.61
CA ARG A 180 -29.85 21.94 61.58
C ARG A 180 -29.85 21.34 60.19
N LEU A 181 -31.00 21.30 59.53
CA LEU A 181 -31.12 20.80 58.16
C LEU A 181 -30.26 21.60 57.19
N LYS A 182 -30.23 22.93 57.33
CA LYS A 182 -29.39 23.79 56.50
C LYS A 182 -27.90 23.50 56.69
N LYS A 183 -27.47 23.30 57.94
CA LYS A 183 -26.08 22.96 58.28
C LYS A 183 -25.67 21.58 57.75
N GLU A 184 -26.54 20.58 57.88
CA GLU A 184 -26.32 19.25 57.32
C GLU A 184 -26.26 19.28 55.79
N GLN A 185 -27.14 20.06 55.14
CA GLN A 185 -27.10 20.27 53.70
C GLN A 185 -25.81 20.95 53.25
N GLU A 186 -25.32 21.95 53.98
CA GLU A 186 -24.07 22.64 53.66
C GLU A 186 -22.86 21.72 53.83
N GLU A 187 -22.80 20.93 54.91
CA GLU A 187 -21.75 19.93 55.13
C GLU A 187 -21.77 18.84 54.05
N GLN A 188 -22.96 18.36 53.67
CA GLN A 188 -23.11 17.40 52.59
C GLN A 188 -22.67 17.98 51.25
N ALA A 189 -23.04 19.22 50.95
CA ALA A 189 -22.61 19.90 49.73
C ALA A 189 -21.08 20.12 49.69
N GLU A 190 -20.44 20.42 50.82
CA GLU A 190 -18.98 20.53 50.91
C GLU A 190 -18.31 19.17 50.65
N ARG A 191 -18.82 18.10 51.29
CA ARG A 191 -18.32 16.72 51.07
C ARG A 191 -18.46 16.29 49.61
N ASP A 192 -19.60 16.55 48.99
CA ASP A 192 -19.85 16.23 47.59
C ASP A 192 -18.94 17.04 46.67
N ARG A 193 -18.67 18.32 46.99
CA ARG A 193 -17.73 19.15 46.22
C ARG A 193 -16.31 18.59 46.28
N VAL A 194 -15.83 18.23 47.47
CA VAL A 194 -14.48 17.65 47.65
C VAL A 194 -14.39 16.27 46.99
N ALA A 195 -15.44 15.45 47.08
CA ALA A 195 -15.49 14.17 46.40
C ALA A 195 -15.48 14.33 44.87
N ALA A 196 -16.24 15.29 44.34
CA ALA A 196 -16.26 15.60 42.91
C ALA A 196 -14.90 16.13 42.41
N GLU A 197 -14.23 16.97 43.19
CA GLU A 197 -12.89 17.50 42.85
C GLU A 197 -11.85 16.36 42.80
N LYS A 198 -11.84 15.47 43.80
CA LYS A 198 -10.96 14.29 43.81
C LYS A 198 -11.25 13.34 42.66
N ALA A 199 -12.54 13.08 42.38
CA ALA A 199 -12.93 12.23 41.26
C ALA A 199 -12.53 12.84 39.91
N ALA A 200 -12.62 14.17 39.76
CA ALA A 200 -12.15 14.87 38.56
C ALA A 200 -10.62 14.81 38.41
N GLU A 201 -9.87 14.98 39.50
CA GLU A 201 -8.41 14.84 39.49
C GLU A 201 -7.98 13.41 39.11
N GLU A 202 -8.59 12.39 39.71
CA GLU A 202 -8.32 10.99 39.40
C GLU A 202 -8.67 10.67 37.93
N ALA A 203 -9.79 11.19 37.42
CA ALA A 203 -10.16 11.01 36.03
C ALA A 203 -9.14 11.64 35.06
N ARG A 204 -8.56 12.80 35.42
CA ARG A 204 -7.50 13.43 34.62
C ARG A 204 -6.21 12.62 34.63
N LEU A 205 -5.81 12.11 35.80
CA LEU A 205 -4.61 11.26 35.92
C LEU A 205 -4.77 9.94 35.14
N ASN A 206 -5.95 9.31 35.20
CA ASN A 206 -6.22 8.12 34.41
C ASN A 206 -6.20 8.41 32.90
N ALA A 207 -6.81 9.51 32.46
CA ALA A 207 -6.77 9.91 31.06
C ALA A 207 -5.34 10.21 30.57
N GLU A 208 -4.50 10.83 31.40
CA GLU A 208 -3.09 11.07 31.08
C GLU A 208 -2.30 9.76 30.96
N ARG A 209 -2.54 8.81 31.88
CA ARG A 209 -1.91 7.48 31.83
C ARG A 209 -2.32 6.70 30.59
N ASP A 210 -3.60 6.74 30.22
CA ASP A 210 -4.11 6.08 29.03
C ASP A 210 -3.55 6.71 27.74
N ALA A 211 -3.45 8.03 27.71
CA ALA A 211 -2.81 8.76 26.61
C ALA A 211 -1.32 8.42 26.48
N ALA A 212 -0.59 8.34 27.60
CA ALA A 212 0.81 7.93 27.61
C ALA A 212 0.98 6.47 27.12
N ALA A 213 0.12 5.56 27.57
CA ALA A 213 0.13 4.18 27.14
C ALA A 213 -0.22 4.02 25.65
N GLN A 214 -1.11 4.88 25.11
CA GLN A 214 -1.41 4.91 23.68
C GLN A 214 -0.23 5.43 22.87
N ALA A 215 0.40 6.53 23.31
CA ALA A 215 1.56 7.10 22.64
C ALA A 215 2.75 6.12 22.58
N GLU A 216 2.94 5.29 23.62
CA GLU A 216 3.95 4.23 23.63
C GLU A 216 3.65 3.15 22.57
N ARG A 217 2.38 2.70 22.46
CA ARG A 217 1.97 1.75 21.41
C ARG A 217 2.16 2.32 20.02
N ASP A 218 1.74 3.57 19.80
CA ASP A 218 1.88 4.23 18.50
C ASP A 218 3.36 4.39 18.11
N ALA A 219 4.24 4.66 19.08
CA ALA A 219 5.68 4.73 18.86
C ALA A 219 6.28 3.36 18.52
N GLU A 220 5.85 2.28 19.17
CA GLU A 220 6.28 0.91 18.84
C GLU A 220 5.82 0.50 17.43
N GLU A 221 4.57 0.79 17.09
CA GLU A 221 4.02 0.52 15.76
C GLU A 221 4.75 1.32 14.67
N ALA A 222 5.03 2.61 14.92
CA ALA A 222 5.82 3.44 14.02
C ALA A 222 7.26 2.91 13.86
N ALA A 223 7.89 2.42 14.92
CA ALA A 223 9.21 1.81 14.86
C ALA A 223 9.19 0.52 14.02
N ARG A 224 8.17 -0.33 14.18
CA ARG A 224 7.98 -1.54 13.37
C ARG A 224 7.75 -1.21 11.90
N GLN A 225 6.95 -0.16 11.61
CA GLN A 225 6.74 0.31 10.23
C GLN A 225 8.02 0.84 9.61
N ALA A 226 8.83 1.58 10.36
CA ALA A 226 10.13 2.08 9.90
C ALA A 226 11.11 0.94 9.61
N GLU A 227 11.14 -0.10 10.44
CA GLU A 227 11.98 -1.28 10.21
C GLU A 227 11.55 -2.03 8.94
N LEU A 228 10.25 -2.24 8.74
CA LEU A 228 9.71 -2.85 7.51
C LEU A 228 10.03 -2.01 6.27
N ALA A 229 9.88 -0.69 6.34
CA ALA A 229 10.21 0.22 5.25
C ALA A 229 11.71 0.19 4.91
N ALA A 230 12.59 0.16 5.93
CA ALA A 230 14.02 0.05 5.73
C ALA A 230 14.41 -1.31 5.10
N ALA A 231 13.74 -2.40 5.50
CA ALA A 231 13.95 -3.72 4.90
C ALA A 231 13.48 -3.77 3.43
N GLU A 232 12.36 -3.12 3.11
CA GLU A 232 11.88 -2.99 1.72
C GLU A 232 12.86 -2.17 0.86
N GLU A 233 13.36 -1.05 1.39
CA GLU A 233 14.36 -0.23 0.70
C GLU A 233 15.63 -1.01 0.41
N GLN A 234 16.14 -1.79 1.37
CA GLN A 234 17.30 -2.66 1.17
C GLN A 234 17.05 -3.70 0.08
N ARG A 235 15.88 -4.34 0.07
CA ARG A 235 15.50 -5.31 -0.98
C ARG A 235 15.44 -4.65 -2.36
N LEU A 236 14.88 -3.45 -2.46
CA LEU A 236 14.83 -2.69 -3.71
C LEU A 236 16.23 -2.27 -4.19
N ALA A 237 17.11 -1.89 -3.26
CA ALA A 237 18.50 -1.58 -3.57
C ALA A 237 19.26 -2.81 -4.10
N GLU A 238 19.04 -3.99 -3.52
CA GLU A 238 19.63 -5.24 -4.02
C GLU A 238 19.13 -5.60 -5.42
N ILE A 239 17.82 -5.45 -5.68
CA ILE A 239 17.24 -5.67 -7.02
C ILE A 239 17.86 -4.70 -8.03
N ARG A 240 17.95 -3.41 -7.69
CA ARG A 240 18.56 -2.40 -8.57
C ARG A 240 20.03 -2.72 -8.85
N ALA A 241 20.80 -3.07 -7.82
CA ALA A 241 22.21 -3.45 -7.99
C ALA A 241 22.37 -4.71 -8.85
N ALA A 242 21.47 -5.69 -8.71
CA ALA A 242 21.46 -6.88 -9.56
C ALA A 242 21.14 -6.54 -11.02
N GLN A 243 20.16 -5.66 -11.27
CA GLN A 243 19.81 -5.18 -12.61
C GLN A 243 20.96 -4.39 -13.25
N GLU A 244 21.64 -3.52 -12.51
CA GLU A 244 22.79 -2.77 -12.99
C GLU A 244 23.96 -3.70 -13.34
N LYS A 245 24.23 -4.70 -12.50
CA LYS A 245 25.25 -5.70 -12.77
C LYS A 245 24.92 -6.52 -14.02
N GLU A 246 23.69 -6.98 -14.15
CA GLU A 246 23.24 -7.72 -15.34
C GLU A 246 23.33 -6.86 -16.61
N ALA A 247 22.97 -5.57 -16.53
CA ALA A 247 23.10 -4.64 -17.64
C ALA A 247 24.57 -4.42 -18.04
N LEU A 248 25.49 -4.34 -17.08
CA LEU A 248 26.93 -4.26 -17.36
C LEU A 248 27.43 -5.55 -18.04
N GLU A 249 27.07 -6.71 -17.51
CA GLU A 249 27.44 -8.00 -18.10
C GLU A 249 26.89 -8.16 -19.53
N ARG A 250 25.64 -7.70 -19.78
CA ARG A 250 25.05 -7.66 -21.14
C ARG A 250 25.84 -6.73 -22.07
N ARG A 251 26.21 -5.52 -21.61
CA ARG A 251 27.01 -4.57 -22.40
C ARG A 251 28.40 -5.12 -22.71
N GLU A 252 29.07 -5.73 -21.74
CA GLU A 252 30.37 -6.38 -21.95
C GLU A 252 30.27 -7.55 -22.92
N ALA A 253 29.23 -8.37 -22.82
CA ALA A 253 28.99 -9.48 -23.74
C ALA A 253 28.77 -8.98 -25.17
N ALA A 254 27.95 -7.93 -25.36
CA ALA A 254 27.72 -7.30 -26.65
C ALA A 254 29.02 -6.71 -27.23
N SER A 255 29.81 -6.02 -26.41
CA SER A 255 31.12 -5.48 -26.82
C SER A 255 32.08 -6.59 -27.28
N ARG A 256 32.13 -7.71 -26.55
CA ARG A 256 32.96 -8.87 -26.94
C ARG A 256 32.47 -9.52 -28.23
N ALA A 257 31.15 -9.63 -28.40
CA ALA A 257 30.56 -10.17 -29.62
C ALA A 257 30.91 -9.28 -30.84
N LEU A 258 30.81 -7.96 -30.69
CA LEU A 258 31.17 -7.01 -31.74
C LEU A 258 32.66 -7.05 -32.09
N GLU A 259 33.55 -7.15 -31.09
CA GLU A 259 34.99 -7.30 -31.32
C GLU A 259 35.31 -8.62 -32.06
N GLU A 260 34.65 -9.72 -31.67
CA GLU A 260 34.80 -10.99 -32.39
C GLU A 260 34.26 -10.91 -33.82
N LEU A 261 33.13 -10.24 -34.05
CA LEU A 261 32.60 -10.02 -35.39
C LEU A 261 33.61 -9.24 -36.25
N ARG A 262 34.12 -8.12 -35.74
CA ARG A 262 35.11 -7.28 -36.45
C ARG A 262 36.35 -8.10 -36.82
N ALA A 263 36.89 -8.88 -35.88
CA ALA A 263 38.03 -9.75 -36.15
C ALA A 263 37.76 -10.82 -37.22
N ARG A 264 36.51 -11.33 -37.32
CA ARG A 264 36.11 -12.26 -38.39
C ARG A 264 35.97 -11.53 -39.73
N LEU A 265 35.30 -10.38 -39.76
CA LEU A 265 35.13 -9.57 -40.95
C LEU A 265 36.48 -9.16 -41.54
N GLU A 266 37.42 -8.70 -40.71
CA GLU A 266 38.78 -8.36 -41.13
C GLU A 266 39.54 -9.57 -41.69
N ARG A 267 39.39 -10.75 -41.07
CA ARG A 267 40.04 -11.99 -41.54
C ARG A 267 39.54 -12.40 -42.92
N GLU A 268 38.25 -12.27 -43.19
CA GLU A 268 37.65 -12.61 -44.49
C GLU A 268 37.72 -11.45 -45.50
N GLY A 269 38.21 -10.27 -45.10
CA GLY A 269 38.36 -9.09 -45.96
C GLY A 269 37.04 -8.40 -46.31
N ALA A 270 36.04 -8.45 -45.42
CA ALA A 270 34.74 -7.80 -45.61
C ALA A 270 34.87 -6.27 -45.64
N ARG A 271 34.00 -5.60 -46.39
CA ARG A 271 33.86 -4.13 -46.36
C ARG A 271 32.91 -3.72 -45.25
N SER A 272 33.10 -2.51 -44.73
CA SER A 272 32.22 -1.86 -43.76
C SER A 272 31.58 -0.62 -44.37
N SER A 273 30.37 -0.28 -43.91
CA SER A 273 29.62 0.89 -44.37
C SER A 273 28.58 1.35 -43.34
N ASP A 274 27.84 2.41 -43.68
CA ASP A 274 26.74 2.99 -42.91
C ASP A 274 25.55 2.03 -42.75
N VAL A 275 25.27 1.23 -43.79
CA VAL A 275 24.30 0.12 -43.73
C VAL A 275 25.02 -1.20 -43.99
N GLN A 276 24.97 -2.09 -42.98
CA GLN A 276 25.66 -3.37 -43.01
C GLN A 276 24.87 -4.41 -42.22
N VAL A 277 24.79 -5.64 -42.73
CA VAL A 277 24.22 -6.77 -42.00
C VAL A 277 25.23 -7.90 -42.00
N SER A 278 25.67 -8.31 -40.82
CA SER A 278 26.63 -9.41 -40.66
C SER A 278 26.03 -10.55 -39.84
N LEU A 279 26.22 -11.78 -40.30
CA LEU A 279 25.81 -13.00 -39.63
C LEU A 279 27.06 -13.78 -39.20
N MET A 280 27.12 -14.26 -37.96
CA MET A 280 28.22 -15.11 -37.49
C MET A 280 27.73 -16.29 -36.64
N TRP A 281 28.42 -17.43 -36.75
CA TRP A 281 28.10 -18.64 -35.99
C TRP A 281 29.35 -19.47 -35.67
N ASN A 282 29.18 -20.55 -34.89
CA ASN A 282 30.30 -21.26 -34.24
C ASN A 282 30.37 -22.77 -34.56
N ASN A 283 30.08 -23.16 -35.81
CA ASN A 283 30.23 -24.54 -36.27
C ASN A 283 30.55 -24.60 -37.77
N TYR A 284 30.50 -25.81 -38.33
CA TYR A 284 30.76 -26.09 -39.75
C TYR A 284 29.49 -26.13 -40.60
N ASN A 285 28.31 -25.85 -40.04
CA ASN A 285 27.07 -25.85 -40.80
C ASN A 285 27.01 -24.63 -41.72
N ASP A 286 26.18 -24.75 -42.74
CA ASP A 286 25.94 -23.75 -43.78
C ASP A 286 24.69 -22.96 -43.38
N LEU A 287 24.89 -21.72 -42.94
CA LEU A 287 23.81 -20.78 -42.66
C LEU A 287 23.91 -19.66 -43.68
N ASP A 288 22.79 -19.40 -44.36
CA ASP A 288 22.71 -18.36 -45.39
C ASP A 288 22.01 -17.14 -44.82
N LEU A 289 22.62 -15.97 -45.04
CA LEU A 289 22.04 -14.66 -44.81
C LEU A 289 21.19 -14.25 -46.00
N HIS A 290 19.93 -13.91 -45.71
CA HIS A 290 19.00 -13.37 -46.69
C HIS A 290 18.56 -11.99 -46.25
N VAL A 291 18.83 -10.96 -47.05
CA VAL A 291 18.36 -9.60 -46.78
C VAL A 291 17.39 -9.18 -47.87
N VAL A 292 16.19 -8.78 -47.50
CA VAL A 292 15.19 -8.23 -48.43
C VAL A 292 15.27 -6.71 -48.37
N CYS A 293 15.59 -6.10 -49.51
CA CYS A 293 15.61 -4.65 -49.69
C CYS A 293 14.19 -4.07 -49.69
N PRO A 294 14.03 -2.76 -49.45
CA PRO A 294 12.75 -2.06 -49.56
C PRO A 294 12.06 -2.21 -50.93
N SER A 295 12.85 -2.43 -51.99
CA SER A 295 12.35 -2.74 -53.34
C SER A 295 11.69 -4.12 -53.47
N GLY A 296 11.78 -4.97 -52.44
CA GLY A 296 11.33 -6.36 -52.45
C GLY A 296 12.38 -7.36 -52.99
N GLU A 297 13.52 -6.88 -53.49
CA GLU A 297 14.60 -7.74 -53.97
C GLU A 297 15.34 -8.41 -52.80
N ARG A 298 15.66 -9.70 -52.95
CA ARG A 298 16.37 -10.49 -51.94
C ARG A 298 17.83 -10.70 -52.32
N ILE A 299 18.73 -10.29 -51.44
CA ILE A 299 20.17 -10.57 -51.47
C ILE A 299 20.42 -11.88 -50.71
N HIS A 300 21.13 -12.81 -51.32
CA HIS A 300 21.57 -14.07 -50.71
C HIS A 300 22.69 -14.72 -51.53
N GLY A 301 23.23 -15.86 -51.11
CA GLY A 301 24.32 -16.55 -51.81
C GLY A 301 24.10 -16.79 -53.32
N GLY A 302 22.85 -16.98 -53.75
CA GLY A 302 22.46 -17.14 -55.16
C GLY A 302 22.20 -15.83 -55.92
N ASN A 303 21.89 -14.74 -55.21
CA ASN A 303 21.74 -13.38 -55.77
C ASN A 303 22.59 -12.40 -54.95
N ARG A 304 23.89 -12.37 -55.23
CA ARG A 304 24.87 -11.65 -54.40
C ARG A 304 24.85 -10.14 -54.60
N LYS A 305 24.37 -9.66 -55.76
CA LYS A 305 24.32 -8.24 -56.10
C LYS A 305 22.88 -7.89 -56.43
N SER A 306 22.34 -6.94 -55.70
CA SER A 306 20.96 -6.48 -55.88
C SER A 306 20.93 -5.14 -56.62
N ALA A 307 19.79 -4.82 -57.24
CA ALA A 307 19.54 -3.51 -57.84
C ALA A 307 19.47 -2.39 -56.80
N CYS A 308 19.31 -2.70 -55.51
CA CYS A 308 19.41 -1.75 -54.40
C CYS A 308 20.86 -1.43 -53.99
N ASN A 309 21.86 -1.70 -54.84
CA ASN A 309 23.30 -1.51 -54.59
C ASN A 309 23.89 -2.33 -53.43
N GLY A 310 23.13 -3.26 -52.85
CA GLY A 310 23.60 -4.16 -51.81
C GLY A 310 24.40 -5.33 -52.39
N GLU A 311 25.52 -5.67 -51.75
CA GLU A 311 26.39 -6.77 -52.14
C GLU A 311 26.68 -7.72 -50.97
N LEU A 312 26.48 -9.02 -51.18
CA LEU A 312 26.97 -10.09 -50.30
C LEU A 312 28.47 -10.30 -50.59
N ASP A 313 29.31 -9.58 -49.85
CA ASP A 313 30.75 -9.55 -50.08
C ASP A 313 31.48 -10.75 -49.45
N VAL A 314 31.02 -11.21 -48.29
CA VAL A 314 31.53 -12.41 -47.62
C VAL A 314 30.42 -13.44 -47.46
N ASP A 315 30.71 -14.65 -47.93
CA ASP A 315 29.88 -15.86 -47.86
C ASP A 315 30.77 -16.97 -47.29
N ALA A 316 30.26 -17.75 -46.35
CA ALA A 316 31.05 -18.70 -45.60
C ALA A 316 30.34 -20.05 -45.48
N ASN A 317 31.15 -21.10 -45.49
CA ASN A 317 30.73 -22.48 -45.24
C ASN A 317 29.90 -23.20 -46.31
N VAL A 318 29.79 -22.65 -47.54
CA VAL A 318 29.37 -23.40 -48.75
C VAL A 318 30.08 -24.77 -48.84
N ARG A 319 31.37 -24.76 -48.49
CA ARG A 319 32.13 -25.95 -48.06
C ARG A 319 32.52 -25.76 -46.60
N PRO A 320 32.54 -26.81 -45.77
CA PRO A 320 32.72 -26.69 -44.32
C PRO A 320 34.17 -26.35 -43.94
N ASP A 321 34.61 -25.13 -44.26
CA ASP A 321 36.02 -24.71 -44.24
C ASP A 321 36.39 -24.04 -42.90
N SER A 322 35.45 -23.29 -42.29
CA SER A 322 35.67 -22.57 -41.04
C SER A 322 34.77 -23.04 -39.90
N ARG A 323 35.27 -22.91 -38.67
CA ARG A 323 34.49 -23.10 -37.42
C ARG A 323 33.98 -21.80 -36.83
N LYS A 324 34.47 -20.68 -37.35
CA LYS A 324 34.08 -19.31 -37.01
C LYS A 324 33.66 -18.57 -38.27
N PRO A 325 32.68 -19.11 -39.04
CA PRO A 325 32.17 -18.47 -40.24
C PRO A 325 31.52 -17.11 -39.95
N VAL A 326 31.48 -16.29 -40.98
CA VAL A 326 30.82 -14.99 -41.03
C VAL A 326 30.30 -14.75 -42.44
N GLU A 327 29.08 -14.23 -42.56
CA GLU A 327 28.56 -13.67 -43.81
C GLU A 327 28.29 -12.19 -43.63
N ASN A 328 28.41 -11.43 -44.71
CA ASN A 328 28.24 -9.99 -44.66
C ASN A 328 27.58 -9.46 -45.93
N VAL A 329 26.54 -8.66 -45.73
CA VAL A 329 25.90 -7.86 -46.78
C VAL A 329 26.16 -6.40 -46.48
N VAL A 330 26.66 -5.67 -47.47
CA VAL A 330 27.06 -4.28 -47.34
C VAL A 330 26.54 -3.45 -48.50
N TRP A 331 26.17 -2.20 -48.22
CA TRP A 331 25.88 -1.18 -49.22
C TRP A 331 27.01 -0.16 -49.22
N PRO A 332 27.43 0.39 -50.37
CA PRO A 332 28.34 1.52 -50.38
C PRO A 332 27.77 2.70 -49.57
N GLU A 333 28.66 3.48 -48.95
CA GLU A 333 28.28 4.57 -48.04
C GLU A 333 27.33 5.56 -48.74
N GLY A 334 26.17 5.82 -48.15
CA GLY A 334 25.16 6.71 -48.72
C GLY A 334 24.35 6.14 -49.89
N GLU A 335 24.67 4.95 -50.41
CA GLU A 335 23.96 4.35 -51.55
C GLU A 335 22.81 3.42 -51.14
N ALA A 336 22.71 3.04 -49.85
CA ALA A 336 21.61 2.22 -49.36
C ALA A 336 20.26 2.93 -49.53
N PRO A 337 19.26 2.33 -50.22
CA PRO A 337 17.92 2.91 -50.32
C PRO A 337 17.25 3.16 -48.96
N ALA A 338 16.34 4.13 -48.92
CA ALA A 338 15.53 4.38 -47.74
C ALA A 338 14.38 3.37 -47.64
N GLY A 339 13.99 3.04 -46.42
CA GLY A 339 12.85 2.19 -46.14
C GLY A 339 13.20 0.95 -45.32
N THR A 340 12.29 -0.01 -45.33
CA THR A 340 12.34 -1.18 -44.44
C THR A 340 13.11 -2.35 -45.05
N TYR A 341 14.12 -2.81 -44.33
CA TYR A 341 14.91 -3.99 -44.63
C TYR A 341 14.50 -5.14 -43.71
N GLN A 342 14.39 -6.34 -44.28
CA GLN A 342 14.08 -7.54 -43.51
C GLN A 342 15.25 -8.51 -43.61
N VAL A 343 15.73 -8.98 -42.45
CA VAL A 343 16.87 -9.89 -42.36
C VAL A 343 16.38 -11.26 -41.93
N PHE A 344 16.68 -12.25 -42.76
CA PHE A 344 16.36 -13.63 -42.50
C PHE A 344 17.63 -14.48 -42.47
N VAL A 345 17.59 -15.55 -41.69
CA VAL A 345 18.64 -16.55 -41.63
C VAL A 345 18.04 -17.90 -42.00
N HIS A 346 18.70 -18.60 -42.91
CA HIS A 346 18.26 -19.88 -43.40
C HIS A 346 19.30 -20.96 -43.16
N TYR A 347 18.89 -22.09 -42.62
CA TYR A 347 19.76 -23.24 -42.44
C TYR A 347 19.83 -24.07 -43.72
N TYR A 348 20.66 -23.62 -44.66
CA TYR A 348 20.75 -24.21 -46.00
C TYR A 348 21.24 -25.67 -45.99
N LYS A 349 22.31 -25.96 -45.26
CA LYS A 349 22.91 -27.30 -45.29
C LYS A 349 23.60 -27.71 -44.00
N LYS A 350 23.26 -28.92 -43.54
CA LYS A 350 23.97 -29.61 -42.47
C LYS A 350 25.16 -30.39 -43.02
N HIS A 351 26.36 -30.03 -42.60
CA HIS A 351 27.59 -30.71 -43.02
C HIS A 351 27.91 -31.90 -42.10
N LYS A 352 28.36 -33.02 -42.68
CA LYS A 352 28.73 -34.24 -41.93
C LYS A 352 30.16 -34.15 -41.37
N LYS A 353 30.46 -33.14 -40.55
CA LYS A 353 31.73 -33.02 -39.82
C LYS A 353 31.54 -33.15 -38.31
N ARG A 354 32.56 -33.64 -37.60
CA ARG A 354 32.59 -33.62 -36.13
C ARG A 354 32.45 -32.17 -35.65
N ARG A 355 31.63 -31.93 -34.61
CA ARG A 355 31.30 -30.61 -34.05
C ARG A 355 30.32 -29.76 -34.88
N SER A 356 29.63 -30.34 -35.86
CA SER A 356 28.46 -29.73 -36.53
C SER A 356 27.20 -29.98 -35.71
N LYS A 357 27.16 -29.38 -34.51
CA LYS A 357 26.02 -29.52 -33.59
C LYS A 357 24.79 -28.84 -34.15
N ASP A 358 23.63 -29.39 -33.80
CA ASP A 358 22.31 -28.95 -34.19
C ASP A 358 21.46 -28.97 -32.91
N PRO A 359 20.77 -27.89 -32.53
CA PRO A 359 20.61 -26.61 -33.25
C PRO A 359 21.90 -25.79 -33.35
N THR A 360 22.01 -24.97 -34.40
CA THR A 360 23.11 -24.02 -34.62
C THR A 360 22.74 -22.68 -34.04
N LYS A 361 23.53 -22.21 -33.06
CA LYS A 361 23.42 -20.84 -32.55
C LYS A 361 24.12 -19.86 -33.48
N PHE A 362 23.46 -18.74 -33.74
CA PHE A 362 23.96 -17.66 -34.58
C PHE A 362 23.71 -16.29 -33.95
N GLN A 363 24.46 -15.29 -34.40
CA GLN A 363 24.30 -13.89 -34.04
C GLN A 363 24.28 -13.06 -35.33
N VAL A 364 23.32 -12.15 -35.43
CA VAL A 364 23.19 -11.16 -36.50
C VAL A 364 23.43 -9.78 -35.90
N ILE A 365 24.30 -9.00 -36.54
CA ILE A 365 24.50 -7.60 -36.20
C ILE A 365 24.10 -6.78 -37.41
N ALA A 366 23.11 -5.91 -37.24
CA ALA A 366 22.63 -4.99 -38.27
C ALA A 366 23.03 -3.57 -37.88
N ASN A 367 23.80 -2.91 -38.74
CA ASN A 367 24.10 -1.49 -38.67
C ASN A 367 23.10 -0.74 -39.57
N ALA A 368 22.29 0.13 -38.98
CA ALA A 368 21.32 0.97 -39.68
C ALA A 368 21.69 2.44 -39.51
N TYR A 369 22.66 2.93 -40.29
CA TYR A 369 23.13 4.31 -40.26
C TYR A 369 23.72 4.74 -38.89
N GLY A 370 24.54 3.88 -38.29
CA GLY A 370 25.21 4.14 -37.01
C GLY A 370 24.55 3.43 -35.82
N ASP A 371 23.28 3.04 -35.95
CA ASP A 371 22.57 2.27 -34.95
C ASP A 371 22.88 0.77 -35.12
N LEU A 372 23.74 0.25 -34.24
CA LEU A 372 24.13 -1.16 -34.18
C LEU A 372 23.12 -1.96 -33.36
N MET A 373 22.43 -2.90 -33.99
CA MET A 373 21.48 -3.80 -33.35
C MET A 373 22.00 -5.24 -33.40
N GLU A 374 22.05 -5.90 -32.23
CA GLU A 374 22.46 -7.30 -32.09
C GLU A 374 21.23 -8.20 -31.89
N TYR A 375 21.16 -9.29 -32.65
CA TYR A 375 20.12 -10.30 -32.54
C TYR A 375 20.77 -11.69 -32.43
N GLY A 376 20.41 -12.44 -31.40
CA GLY A 376 20.85 -13.82 -31.22
C GLY A 376 19.71 -14.80 -31.49
N GLY A 377 20.03 -15.96 -32.07
CA GLY A 377 19.06 -17.02 -32.32
C GLY A 377 19.69 -18.40 -32.40
N GLU A 378 18.83 -19.41 -32.51
CA GLU A 378 19.24 -20.77 -32.81
C GLU A 378 18.31 -21.38 -33.86
N LEU A 379 18.90 -22.09 -34.82
CA LEU A 379 18.18 -22.71 -35.93
C LEU A 379 18.49 -24.20 -35.99
N THR A 380 17.46 -25.01 -36.22
CA THR A 380 17.57 -26.44 -36.46
C THR A 380 17.50 -26.73 -37.95
N PHE A 381 18.24 -27.75 -38.42
CA PHE A 381 18.17 -28.13 -39.83
C PHE A 381 16.76 -28.60 -40.22
N GLY A 382 16.20 -28.01 -41.28
CA GLY A 382 14.85 -28.31 -41.78
C GLY A 382 13.75 -27.39 -41.26
N GLU A 383 14.07 -26.44 -40.37
CA GLU A 383 13.18 -25.34 -40.03
C GLU A 383 13.05 -24.37 -41.22
N GLU A 384 11.92 -23.69 -41.30
CA GLU A 384 11.71 -22.63 -42.29
C GLU A 384 12.65 -21.45 -42.04
N ILE A 385 12.87 -20.65 -43.08
CA ILE A 385 13.68 -19.45 -43.01
C ILE A 385 13.16 -18.51 -41.92
N GLN A 386 14.02 -18.18 -40.95
CA GLN A 386 13.63 -17.39 -39.79
C GLN A 386 13.86 -15.90 -40.06
N LEU A 387 12.82 -15.08 -39.88
CA LEU A 387 12.96 -13.63 -39.78
C LEU A 387 13.62 -13.30 -38.44
N VAL A 388 14.79 -12.67 -38.48
CA VAL A 388 15.57 -12.32 -37.29
C VAL A 388 15.26 -10.90 -36.85
N CYS A 389 15.29 -9.96 -37.80
CA CYS A 389 14.99 -8.57 -37.52
C CYS A 389 14.47 -7.84 -38.74
N THR A 390 13.83 -6.71 -38.47
CA THR A 390 13.41 -5.73 -39.46
C THR A 390 13.92 -4.39 -38.97
N PHE A 391 14.59 -3.63 -39.84
CA PHE A 391 15.09 -2.30 -39.51
C PHE A 391 14.77 -1.31 -40.62
N ASN A 392 14.64 -0.04 -40.25
CA ASN A 392 14.35 1.03 -41.19
C ASN A 392 15.60 1.87 -41.42
N VAL A 393 15.91 2.13 -42.69
CA VAL A 393 16.99 3.04 -43.05
C VAL A 393 16.36 4.40 -43.42
N PRO A 394 16.77 5.51 -42.76
CA PRO A 394 16.21 6.83 -43.03
C PRO A 394 16.43 7.30 -44.47
N THR A 395 15.62 8.26 -44.90
CA THR A 395 15.79 8.97 -46.18
C THR A 395 17.08 9.77 -46.21
N MET A 396 17.57 10.14 -47.40
CA MET A 396 18.80 10.93 -47.54
C MET A 396 18.71 12.27 -46.77
N GLU A 397 17.55 12.93 -46.81
CA GLU A 397 17.34 14.18 -46.06
C GLU A 397 17.39 13.97 -44.54
N GLU A 398 16.81 12.88 -44.05
CA GLU A 398 16.89 12.51 -42.63
C GLU A 398 18.31 12.18 -42.21
N ARG A 399 19.06 11.46 -43.06
CA ARG A 399 20.48 11.16 -42.84
C ARG A 399 21.30 12.43 -42.72
N GLU A 400 21.08 13.41 -43.60
CA GLU A 400 21.76 14.71 -43.52
C GLU A 400 21.40 15.49 -42.26
N ARG A 401 20.13 15.43 -41.80
CA ARG A 401 19.72 16.01 -40.51
C ARG A 401 20.42 15.33 -39.34
N ILE A 402 20.37 13.99 -39.27
CA ILE A 402 21.02 13.20 -38.23
C ILE A 402 22.53 13.50 -38.18
N LYS A 403 23.18 13.56 -39.35
CA LYS A 403 24.60 13.90 -39.45
C LYS A 403 24.90 15.30 -38.91
N ARG A 404 24.11 16.31 -39.29
CA ARG A 404 24.28 17.69 -38.81
C ARG A 404 24.09 17.78 -37.30
N ASP A 405 23.07 17.11 -36.78
CA ASP A 405 22.77 17.09 -35.35
C ASP A 405 23.89 16.39 -34.56
N LEU A 406 24.41 15.27 -35.08
CA LEU A 406 25.54 14.55 -34.48
C LEU A 406 26.83 15.38 -34.50
N GLU A 407 27.14 16.05 -35.62
CA GLU A 407 28.28 16.97 -35.72
C GLU A 407 28.15 18.14 -34.74
N GLU A 408 26.94 18.68 -34.56
CA GLU A 408 26.68 19.72 -33.56
C GLU A 408 26.82 19.20 -32.13
N GLN A 409 26.34 17.99 -31.82
CA GLN A 409 26.52 17.36 -30.51
C GLN A 409 28.00 17.15 -30.19
N VAL A 410 28.78 16.62 -31.14
CA VAL A 410 30.24 16.45 -30.98
C VAL A 410 30.91 17.81 -30.73
N ARG A 411 30.56 18.84 -31.52
CA ARG A 411 31.10 20.20 -31.32
C ARG A 411 30.77 20.76 -29.93
N ARG A 412 29.54 20.58 -29.45
CA ARG A 412 29.09 21.04 -28.12
C ARG A 412 29.74 20.25 -26.98
N ALA A 413 30.03 18.97 -27.19
CA ALA A 413 30.79 18.15 -26.25
C ALA A 413 32.26 18.59 -26.19
N GLU A 414 32.88 18.86 -27.35
CA GLU A 414 34.25 19.38 -27.45
C GLU A 414 34.39 20.81 -26.88
N SER A 415 33.37 21.65 -27.01
CA SER A 415 33.34 23.00 -26.42
C SER A 415 33.09 23.00 -24.90
N GLY A 416 32.75 21.85 -24.31
CA GLY A 416 32.49 21.71 -22.88
C GLY A 416 31.15 22.30 -22.41
N GLU A 417 30.26 22.66 -23.34
CA GLU A 417 28.94 23.22 -23.03
C GLU A 417 27.95 22.15 -22.55
N ILE A 418 28.23 20.86 -22.82
CA ILE A 418 27.40 19.73 -22.41
C ILE A 418 28.22 18.83 -21.47
N SER A 419 27.73 18.64 -20.24
CA SER A 419 28.30 17.66 -19.31
C SER A 419 28.05 16.22 -19.80
N ALA A 420 28.99 15.30 -19.59
CA ALA A 420 28.85 13.88 -19.94
C ALA A 420 27.55 13.24 -19.38
N SER A 421 27.05 13.75 -18.26
CA SER A 421 25.78 13.38 -17.63
C SER A 421 24.54 13.70 -18.47
N GLN A 422 24.56 14.77 -19.27
CA GLN A 422 23.43 15.15 -20.13
C GLN A 422 23.35 14.24 -21.38
N ILE A 423 24.50 13.85 -21.92
CA ILE A 423 24.62 12.97 -23.10
C ILE A 423 24.03 11.57 -22.80
N ILE A 424 24.31 11.04 -21.61
CA ILE A 424 23.77 9.73 -21.17
C ILE A 424 22.24 9.81 -20.98
N ALA A 425 21.70 10.96 -20.56
CA ALA A 425 20.25 11.14 -20.39
C ALA A 425 19.51 11.18 -21.74
N ASP A 426 20.06 11.86 -22.73
CA ASP A 426 19.47 11.95 -24.07
C ASP A 426 19.56 10.60 -24.83
N GLU A 427 20.64 9.82 -24.63
CA GLU A 427 20.80 8.48 -25.23
C GLU A 427 19.99 7.39 -24.51
N ALA A 428 19.78 7.51 -23.20
CA ALA A 428 18.97 6.58 -22.42
C ALA A 428 17.45 6.78 -22.60
N THR A 429 17.04 7.85 -23.28
CA THR A 429 15.65 8.03 -23.70
C THR A 429 15.47 7.21 -24.97
N PRO A 430 14.78 6.06 -24.93
CA PRO A 430 14.54 5.32 -26.15
C PRO A 430 13.76 6.23 -27.10
N LYS A 431 14.18 6.35 -28.35
CA LYS A 431 13.33 6.80 -29.46
C LYS A 431 12.23 5.74 -29.66
N GLN A 432 11.38 5.55 -28.65
CA GLN A 432 10.06 4.99 -28.87
C GLN A 432 9.33 6.04 -29.68
N VAL A 433 9.20 5.78 -30.98
CA VAL A 433 8.08 6.32 -31.73
C VAL A 433 6.85 5.80 -31.00
N GLU A 434 6.29 6.64 -30.13
CA GLU A 434 5.01 6.43 -29.48
C GLU A 434 3.99 6.19 -30.59
N PHE A 435 3.50 4.95 -30.67
CA PHE A 435 2.49 4.53 -31.64
C PHE A 435 1.17 5.32 -31.52
N GLY A 436 1.03 6.19 -30.51
CA GLY A 436 -0.15 7.04 -30.28
C GLY A 436 -0.27 8.20 -31.27
N ASP A 437 0.83 8.86 -31.63
CA ASP A 437 0.76 10.08 -32.46
C ASP A 437 0.41 9.78 -33.94
N LEU A 438 0.63 8.55 -34.41
CA LEU A 438 0.26 8.13 -35.77
C LEU A 438 -1.23 7.75 -35.90
N VAL A 439 -1.89 7.42 -34.78
CA VAL A 439 -3.32 7.03 -34.79
C VAL A 439 -4.21 8.26 -34.83
N ASP A 440 -3.83 9.34 -34.15
CA ASP A 440 -4.59 10.61 -34.18
C ASP A 440 -4.55 11.27 -35.57
N GLU A 441 -3.44 11.14 -36.31
CA GLU A 441 -3.33 11.69 -37.66
C GLU A 441 -4.15 10.87 -38.69
N ILE A 442 -4.21 9.54 -38.53
CA ILE A 442 -5.05 8.67 -39.37
C ILE A 442 -6.55 8.81 -39.03
N GLU A 443 -6.93 8.96 -37.76
CA GLU A 443 -8.34 9.23 -37.39
C GLU A 443 -8.80 10.61 -37.90
N SER A 444 -7.90 11.59 -37.98
CA SER A 444 -8.23 12.90 -38.56
C SER A 444 -8.44 12.87 -40.07
N GLU A 445 -7.78 11.96 -40.82
CA GLU A 445 -7.99 11.78 -42.26
C GLU A 445 -9.20 10.91 -42.62
N ILE A 446 -9.70 10.08 -41.68
CA ILE A 446 -10.87 9.22 -41.91
C ILE A 446 -12.20 9.95 -41.61
N ALA A 447 -12.17 11.05 -40.87
CA ALA A 447 -13.37 11.79 -40.44
C ALA A 447 -14.18 12.48 -41.56
N ASP A 448 -13.65 12.53 -42.80
CA ASP A 448 -14.33 13.15 -43.95
C ASP A 448 -14.92 12.15 -44.97
N LEU A 449 -14.95 10.85 -44.65
CA LEU A 449 -15.69 9.87 -45.45
C LEU A 449 -17.14 9.74 -44.96
N PRO A 450 -18.16 9.98 -45.80
CA PRO A 450 -19.55 9.79 -45.39
C PRO A 450 -19.76 8.31 -45.03
N GLU A 451 -20.35 8.09 -43.86
CA GLU A 451 -20.72 6.77 -43.37
C GLU A 451 -21.57 6.02 -44.41
N ASP A 452 -21.01 4.94 -44.95
CA ASP A 452 -21.72 3.94 -45.74
C ASP A 452 -22.66 3.19 -44.80
N ASP A 453 -23.95 3.55 -44.81
CA ASP A 453 -24.98 3.03 -43.89
C ASP A 453 -25.37 1.55 -44.17
N GLY A 454 -24.60 0.85 -44.99
CA GLY A 454 -24.77 -0.58 -45.26
C GLY A 454 -26.09 -0.92 -45.95
N SER A 455 -26.85 0.09 -46.39
CA SER A 455 -28.04 -0.11 -47.20
C SER A 455 -27.62 -0.21 -48.67
N GLY A 456 -27.43 -1.44 -49.16
CA GLY A 456 -27.02 -1.72 -50.54
C GLY A 456 -28.06 -1.33 -51.61
N VAL A 457 -28.52 -0.08 -51.62
CA VAL A 457 -29.47 0.49 -52.56
C VAL A 457 -28.81 1.70 -53.22
N PRO A 458 -28.52 1.66 -54.53
CA PRO A 458 -27.94 2.82 -55.21
C PRO A 458 -28.95 3.99 -55.23
N PRO A 459 -28.50 5.24 -55.01
CA PRO A 459 -29.38 6.40 -55.07
C PRO A 459 -29.91 6.61 -56.50
N ALA A 460 -31.20 6.91 -56.61
CA ALA A 460 -31.87 7.17 -57.88
C ALA A 460 -31.35 8.48 -58.53
N PRO A 461 -31.28 8.54 -59.88
CA PRO A 461 -30.84 9.75 -60.56
C PRO A 461 -31.85 10.88 -60.40
N SER A 462 -31.35 12.05 -59.98
CA SER A 462 -32.12 13.30 -59.95
C SER A 462 -32.44 13.77 -61.36
N LEU A 463 -33.73 13.99 -61.63
CA LEU A 463 -34.19 14.77 -62.77
C LEU A 463 -34.07 16.25 -62.41
N ASP A 464 -33.07 16.92 -62.99
CA ASP A 464 -33.15 18.29 -63.49
C ASP A 464 -31.97 18.56 -64.44
#